data_AF-A0A2D6PP25-F1
#
_entry.id   AF-A0A2D6PP25-F1
#
_cell.length_a   1.000
_cell.length_b   1.000
_cell.length_c   1.000
_cell.angle_alpha   90.00
_cell.angle_beta   90.00
_cell.angle_gamma   90.00
#
_symmetry.space_group_name_H-M   'P 1'
#
loop_
_entity.id
_entity.type
_entity.pdbx_description
1 polymer ?
#
loop_
_entity_poly.entity_id
_entity_poly.type
_entity_poly.pdbx_seq_one_letter_code
_entity_poly.pdbx_strand_id
1 'polypeptide(L)' 'MTRTTLTLMLCAMASGLATGQMEKRWTGRYDGRRFAKAAPAVGAIVPDLALADLEGRPWSLHALLGRTVVLVKGSFT' A
#
# COMPACT_ATOMS: atom_id res chain seq x y z
N MET A 1 15.44 -19.01 40.03
CA MET A 1 15.26 -17.75 39.26
C MET A 1 14.61 -16.72 40.17
N THR A 2 15.30 -15.64 40.47
CA THR A 2 14.83 -14.58 41.37
C THR A 2 13.74 -13.76 40.68
N ARG A 3 12.72 -13.32 41.44
CA ARG A 3 11.56 -12.55 40.92
C ARG A 3 11.96 -11.36 40.04
N THR A 4 13.09 -10.74 40.34
CA THR A 4 13.68 -9.63 39.58
C THR A 4 14.07 -10.01 38.15
N THR A 5 14.55 -11.23 37.90
CA THR A 5 14.95 -11.66 36.55
C THR A 5 13.74 -11.82 35.62
N LEU A 6 12.61 -12.31 36.15
CA LEU A 6 11.38 -12.49 35.38
C LEU A 6 10.77 -11.14 34.97
N THR A 7 10.79 -10.15 35.86
CA THR A 7 10.27 -8.80 35.58
C THR A 7 11.09 -8.08 34.50
N LEU A 8 12.43 -8.18 34.56
CA LEU A 8 13.32 -7.63 33.53
C LEU A 8 13.08 -8.27 32.16
N MET A 9 12.83 -9.57 32.12
CA MET A 9 12.55 -10.29 30.88
C MET A 9 11.20 -9.89 30.27
N LEU A 10 10.16 -9.71 31.09
CA LEU A 10 8.85 -9.25 30.64
C LEU A 10 8.90 -7.82 30.07
N CYS A 11 9.61 -6.92 30.74
CA CYS A 11 9.79 -5.54 30.27
C CYS A 11 10.53 -5.49 28.93
N ALA A 12 11.57 -6.32 28.75
CA ALA A 12 12.32 -6.38 27.50
C ALA A 12 11.47 -6.89 26.31
N MET A 13 10.59 -7.88 26.55
CA MET A 13 9.68 -8.40 25.52
C MET A 13 8.59 -7.39 25.15
N ALA A 14 8.09 -6.60 26.10
CA ALA A 14 7.08 -5.58 25.83
C ALA A 14 7.59 -4.46 24.89
N SER A 15 8.87 -4.07 25.01
CA SER A 15 9.49 -3.08 24.13
C SER A 15 9.73 -3.56 22.69
N GLY A 16 9.83 -4.87 22.46
CA GLY A 16 10.00 -5.45 21.13
C GLY A 16 8.72 -5.48 20.28
N LEU A 17 7.55 -5.42 20.92
CA LEU A 17 6.25 -5.39 20.24
C LEU A 17 5.84 -3.98 19.79
N ALA A 18 6.52 -2.93 20.28
CA ALA A 18 6.20 -1.54 19.97
C ALA A 18 6.78 -1.05 18.63
N THR A 19 7.69 -1.80 18.00
CA THR A 19 8.30 -1.42 16.70
C THR A 19 7.42 -1.73 15.48
N GLY A 20 6.20 -2.22 15.71
CA GLY A 20 5.23 -2.56 14.66
C GLY A 20 4.11 -1.53 14.47
N GLN A 21 4.17 -0.35 15.11
CA GLN A 21 3.25 0.72 14.74
C GLN A 21 3.67 1.28 13.38
N MET A 22 3.00 0.83 12.32
CA MET A 22 2.89 1.58 11.06
C MET A 22 2.35 2.97 11.41
N GLU A 23 3.23 3.91 11.68
CA GLU A 23 2.89 5.32 11.57
C GLU A 23 2.22 5.50 10.20
N LYS A 24 1.07 6.16 10.16
CA LYS A 24 0.46 6.59 8.90
C LYS A 24 1.47 7.48 8.19
N ARG A 25 2.31 6.87 7.35
CA ARG A 25 3.27 7.60 6.55
C ARG A 25 2.49 8.26 5.43
N TRP A 26 2.57 9.59 5.40
CA TRP A 26 1.94 10.39 4.36
C TRP A 26 2.60 10.06 3.03
N THR A 27 1.95 9.22 2.23
CA THR A 27 2.46 8.75 0.95
C THR A 27 2.25 9.79 -0.15
N GLY A 28 2.97 10.90 -0.03
CA GLY A 28 3.07 11.91 -1.08
C GLY A 28 1.84 12.82 -1.17
N ARG A 29 2.10 14.11 -1.32
CA ARG A 29 1.06 15.11 -1.58
C ARG A 29 0.42 14.80 -2.93
N TYR A 30 -0.89 14.56 -2.94
CA TYR A 30 -1.69 14.64 -4.15
C TYR A 30 -1.32 15.93 -4.90
N ASP A 31 -0.70 15.79 -6.08
CA ASP A 31 -0.38 16.90 -6.96
C ASP A 31 -1.48 16.98 -8.02
N GLY A 32 -2.49 17.81 -7.75
CA GLY A 32 -3.64 18.00 -8.64
C GLY A 32 -3.26 18.48 -10.04
N ARG A 33 -2.14 19.21 -10.20
CA ARG A 33 -1.69 19.66 -11.53
C ARG A 33 -1.11 18.52 -12.35
N ARG A 34 -0.27 17.67 -11.74
CA ARG A 34 0.23 16.45 -12.39
C ARG A 34 -0.89 15.46 -12.67
N PHE A 35 -1.82 15.30 -11.72
CA PHE A 35 -2.99 14.46 -11.91
C PHE A 35 -3.84 14.96 -13.08
N ALA A 36 -4.20 16.24 -13.13
CA ALA A 36 -5.01 16.81 -14.21
C ALA A 36 -4.33 16.69 -15.60
N LYS A 37 -3.01 16.84 -15.66
CA LYS A 37 -2.24 16.68 -16.91
C LYS A 37 -2.20 15.23 -17.40
N ALA A 38 -2.17 14.27 -16.48
CA ALA A 38 -2.16 12.85 -16.78
C ALA A 38 -3.55 12.20 -16.71
N ALA A 39 -4.59 12.99 -16.39
CA ALA A 39 -5.89 12.46 -16.04
C ALA A 39 -6.44 11.69 -17.25
N PRO A 40 -6.82 10.41 -17.08
CA PRO A 40 -7.53 9.71 -18.13
C PRO A 40 -8.80 10.49 -18.43
N ALA A 41 -8.95 10.97 -19.68
CA ALA A 41 -10.13 11.69 -20.09
C ALA A 41 -11.34 10.74 -20.03
N VAL A 42 -12.43 11.16 -19.39
CA VAL A 42 -13.68 10.37 -19.37
C VAL A 42 -14.11 10.11 -20.82
N GLY A 43 -14.37 8.84 -21.15
CA GLY A 43 -14.71 8.40 -22.50
C GLY A 43 -13.53 8.06 -23.41
N ALA A 44 -12.29 8.32 -22.99
CA ALA A 44 -11.11 7.82 -23.69
C ALA A 44 -10.87 6.32 -23.39
N ILE A 45 -10.23 5.64 -24.34
CA ILE A 45 -9.76 4.27 -24.14
C ILE A 45 -8.74 4.27 -23.01
N VAL A 46 -8.95 3.39 -22.03
CA VAL A 46 -8.01 3.20 -20.93
C VAL A 46 -6.68 2.69 -21.51
N PRO A 47 -5.53 3.31 -21.18
CA PRO A 47 -4.25 2.76 -21.57
C PRO A 47 -4.01 1.44 -20.86
N ASP A 48 -3.32 0.50 -21.51
CA ASP A 48 -2.93 -0.71 -20.79
C ASP A 48 -1.90 -0.34 -19.71
N LEU A 49 -2.17 -0.78 -18.49
CA LEU A 49 -1.34 -0.48 -17.33
C LEU A 49 -0.43 -1.67 -17.06
N ALA A 50 0.87 -1.42 -16.91
CA ALA A 50 1.80 -2.40 -16.37
C ALA A 50 1.56 -2.50 -14.86
N LEU A 51 0.79 -3.50 -14.44
CA LEU A 51 0.46 -3.78 -13.04
C LEU A 51 1.19 -5.03 -12.56
N ALA A 52 1.20 -5.23 -11.25
CA ALA A 52 1.59 -6.49 -10.63
C ALA A 52 0.59 -6.84 -9.52
N ASP A 53 0.39 -8.13 -9.26
CA ASP A 53 -0.34 -8.57 -8.08
C ASP A 53 0.47 -8.42 -6.80
N LEU A 54 -0.13 -8.84 -5.68
CA LEU A 54 0.50 -8.79 -4.36
C LEU A 54 1.68 -9.76 -4.25
N GLU A 55 1.73 -10.78 -5.11
CA GLU A 55 2.80 -11.75 -5.26
C GLU A 55 3.90 -11.28 -6.23
N GLY A 56 3.76 -10.10 -6.82
CA GLY A 56 4.72 -9.50 -7.75
C GLY A 56 4.67 -10.06 -9.18
N ARG A 57 3.64 -10.83 -9.53
CA ARG A 57 3.45 -11.34 -10.89
C ARG A 57 2.90 -10.23 -11.78
N PRO A 58 3.39 -10.10 -13.02
CA PRO A 58 2.89 -9.08 -13.94
C PRO A 58 1.41 -9.31 -14.25
N TRP A 59 0.67 -8.22 -14.32
CA TRP A 59 -0.77 -8.21 -14.59
C TRP A 59 -1.11 -7.11 -15.60
N SER A 60 -2.08 -7.36 -16.48
CA SER A 60 -2.60 -6.40 -17.47
C SER A 60 -4.10 -6.20 -17.30
N LEU A 61 -4.58 -4.99 -17.60
CA LEU A 61 -6.02 -4.70 -17.61
C LEU A 61 -6.77 -5.46 -18.70
N HIS A 62 -6.06 -5.92 -19.73
CA HIS A 62 -6.62 -6.71 -20.82
C HIS A 62 -7.28 -8.01 -20.33
N ALA A 63 -6.79 -8.57 -19.22
CA ALA A 63 -7.39 -9.75 -18.58
C ALA A 63 -8.81 -9.49 -18.03
N LEU A 64 -9.23 -8.22 -17.92
CA LEU A 64 -10.52 -7.80 -17.38
C LEU A 64 -11.48 -7.24 -18.45
N LEU A 65 -11.18 -7.43 -19.73
CA LEU A 65 -12.07 -6.99 -20.81
C LEU A 65 -13.49 -7.57 -20.67
N GLY A 66 -14.49 -6.77 -21.05
CA GLY A 66 -15.90 -7.11 -20.88
C GLY A 66 -16.44 -6.92 -19.46
N ARG A 67 -15.61 -6.48 -18.51
CA ARG A 67 -16.01 -6.16 -17.14
C ARG A 67 -15.95 -4.66 -16.87
N THR A 68 -16.78 -4.20 -15.94
CA THR A 68 -16.60 -2.87 -15.34
C THR A 68 -15.55 -2.99 -14.23
N VAL A 69 -14.48 -2.21 -14.34
CA VAL A 69 -13.34 -2.25 -13.40
C VAL A 69 -13.21 -0.88 -12.73
N VAL A 70 -13.07 -0.87 -11.41
CA VAL A 70 -12.76 0.34 -10.62
C VAL A 70 -11.31 0.26 -10.18
N LEU A 71 -10.47 1.17 -10.66
CA LEU A 71 -9.06 1.26 -10.28
C LEU A 71 -8.90 2.30 -9.16
N VAL A 72 -8.41 1.85 -8.01
CA VAL A 72 -8.11 2.72 -6.86
C VAL A 72 -6.61 2.74 -6.67
N LYS A 73 -5.98 3.91 -6.82
CA LYS A 73 -4.57 4.09 -6.48
C LYS A 73 -4.42 4.14 -4.96
N GLY A 74 -3.98 3.04 -4.38
CA GLY A 74 -3.55 2.97 -2.99
C GLY A 74 -2.03 2.98 -2.86
N SER A 75 -1.55 3.25 -1.65
CA SER A 75 -0.17 3.00 -1.26
C SER A 75 -0.18 2.56 0.20
N PHE A 76 0.55 1.52 0.51
CA PHE A 76 0.76 1.03 1.86
C PHE A 76 2.27 1.06 2.16
N THR A 77 2.63 1.24 3.43
CA THR A 77 4.03 1.24 3.90
C THR A 77 4.21 0.16 4.94
#